data_AF-A0A5D3KEW4-F1
#
_entry.id   AF-A0A5D3KEW4-F1
#
_cell.length_a   1.000
_cell.length_b   1.000
_cell.length_c   1.000
_cell.angle_alpha   90.00
_cell.angle_beta   90.00
_cell.angle_gamma   90.00
#
_symmetry.space_group_name_H-M   'P 1'
#
loop_
_entity.id
_entity.type
_entity.pdbx_description
1 polymer ?
#
loop_
_entity_poly.entity_id
_entity_poly.type
_entity_poly.pdbx_seq_one_letter_code
_entity_poly.pdbx_strand_id
1 'polypeptide(L)'
;MTLAVAEAEATLRARLGEPAKPPTDYVIGFTTPSGKVLAIHREAAETRIWFQPPSPPTLDGIRLMDTPSNGNSNINGPLLPLRSPATLRVEVDSSGALDRFLDWYAGPESTPQPIMAASIDPSAFREALVRFQNLVTAKSGHPFNGFHEGLVAVWESYKPRLRDHAIGLLRASEWMEGDIGSGVILECVIDAIEIQDNSRNLTNNLVFWQNIYGHANRDHRELLEARAKPKLRHELEGLFFGLYRGGADEGSTFNRLRDLTGRKYPLLAYLFFLKDMDRFMPIQPTGFDRAFWALNIYFSTILQCGWGNYSTYNGTLAALRPLIEQTAGLKNVRLIDAHTFCWVFSKLIKLESEGSVSKATSGRDDGRILGGRERSIIEMRLSVENTVRNANGQEVKRTVKNKELRMTTVELERLIGSLLDLQENRCALSGISFHFSGPEADRNLLPSLDRIDSGGHYEVGNLQVVCQFINFWKSDSNDLEFRRLLGLVRGQEEVA
;
A
#
# COMPACT_ATOMS: atom_id res chain seq x y z
N MET A 1 -9.02 30.46 -45.43
CA MET A 1 -7.97 29.52 -45.86
C MET A 1 -8.08 28.31 -44.95
N THR A 2 -7.74 27.12 -45.42
CA THR A 2 -7.80 25.88 -44.62
C THR A 2 -6.39 25.43 -44.26
N LEU A 3 -6.21 24.89 -43.06
CA LEU A 3 -4.90 24.44 -42.61
C LEU A 3 -4.44 23.24 -43.44
N ALA A 4 -3.26 23.35 -44.05
CA ALA A 4 -2.65 22.26 -44.80
C ALA A 4 -2.30 21.10 -43.87
N VAL A 5 -2.60 19.87 -44.31
CA VAL A 5 -2.43 18.66 -43.50
C VAL A 5 -0.96 18.42 -43.09
N ALA A 6 0.00 18.78 -43.95
CA ALA A 6 1.42 18.68 -43.63
C ALA A 6 1.84 19.62 -42.48
N GLU A 7 1.26 20.82 -42.42
CA GLU A 7 1.50 21.80 -41.36
C GLU A 7 0.85 21.36 -40.04
N ALA A 8 -0.37 20.81 -40.13
CA ALA A 8 -1.04 20.19 -38.98
C ALA A 8 -0.26 18.99 -38.44
N GLU A 9 0.28 18.13 -39.32
CA GLU A 9 1.11 16.99 -38.92
C GLU A 9 2.37 17.44 -38.18
N ALA A 10 3.07 18.47 -38.70
CA ALA A 10 4.25 19.04 -38.04
C ALA A 10 3.92 19.59 -36.65
N THR A 11 2.80 20.32 -36.53
CA THR A 11 2.33 20.88 -35.25
C THR A 11 1.97 19.79 -34.24
N LEU A 12 1.25 18.75 -34.68
CA LEU A 12 0.89 17.62 -33.82
C LEU A 12 2.11 16.84 -33.34
N ARG A 13 3.13 16.65 -34.19
CA ARG A 13 4.40 16.04 -33.79
C ARG A 13 5.16 16.88 -32.77
N ALA A 14 5.19 18.19 -32.98
CA ALA A 14 5.82 19.12 -32.04
C ALA A 14 5.12 19.10 -30.67
N ARG A 15 3.77 19.10 -30.66
CA ARG A 15 2.95 19.21 -29.44
C ARG A 15 2.74 17.89 -28.71
N LEU A 16 2.58 16.78 -29.42
CA LEU A 16 2.18 15.48 -28.87
C LEU A 16 3.25 14.40 -28.99
N GLY A 17 4.37 14.71 -29.66
CA GLY A 17 5.49 13.80 -29.84
C GLY A 17 5.24 12.76 -30.94
N GLU A 18 5.72 11.54 -30.70
CA GLU A 18 5.65 10.46 -31.69
C GLU A 18 4.21 9.96 -31.91
N PRO A 19 3.87 9.57 -33.15
CA PRO A 19 2.56 9.00 -33.45
C PRO A 19 2.29 7.73 -32.64
N ALA A 20 1.02 7.53 -32.27
CA ALA A 20 0.57 6.39 -31.46
C ALA A 20 0.82 5.02 -32.14
N LYS A 21 0.98 5.02 -33.46
CA LYS A 21 1.43 3.87 -34.27
C LYS A 21 2.17 4.39 -35.51
N PRO A 22 2.96 3.56 -36.22
CA PRO A 22 3.54 3.94 -37.50
C PRO A 22 2.49 4.59 -38.43
N PRO A 23 2.73 5.82 -38.91
CA PRO A 23 1.80 6.51 -39.81
C PRO A 23 1.55 5.67 -41.06
N THR A 24 0.30 5.63 -41.53
CA THR A 24 0.00 5.10 -42.87
C THR A 24 -0.10 6.25 -43.86
N ASP A 25 -0.25 5.95 -45.15
CA ASP A 25 -0.49 6.98 -46.17
C ASP A 25 -1.80 7.76 -45.92
N TYR A 26 -2.75 7.16 -45.18
CA TYR A 26 -4.09 7.69 -44.97
C TYR A 26 -4.32 8.33 -43.61
N VAL A 27 -3.73 7.77 -42.54
CA VAL A 27 -4.02 8.19 -41.16
C VAL A 27 -2.76 8.25 -40.34
N ILE A 28 -2.64 9.34 -39.59
CA ILE A 28 -1.69 9.49 -38.50
C ILE A 28 -2.47 9.88 -37.24
N GLY A 29 -2.12 9.26 -36.11
CA GLY A 29 -2.81 9.50 -34.85
C GLY A 29 -1.86 9.62 -33.69
N PHE A 30 -2.31 10.31 -32.66
CA PHE A 30 -1.54 10.73 -31.50
C PHE A 30 -2.32 10.44 -30.23
N THR A 31 -1.59 10.33 -29.12
CA THR A 31 -2.18 10.23 -27.78
C THR A 31 -1.81 11.49 -27.02
N THR A 32 -2.81 12.17 -26.48
CA THR A 32 -2.64 13.33 -25.60
C THR A 32 -1.97 12.92 -24.27
N PRO A 33 -1.37 13.86 -23.52
CA PRO A 33 -0.83 13.57 -22.18
C PRO A 33 -1.87 12.97 -21.21
N SER A 34 -3.15 13.34 -21.37
CA SER A 34 -4.26 12.77 -20.59
C SER A 34 -4.75 11.40 -21.08
N GLY A 35 -4.09 10.79 -22.08
CA GLY A 35 -4.44 9.46 -22.61
C GLY A 35 -5.58 9.43 -23.63
N LYS A 36 -6.13 10.58 -24.03
CA LYS A 36 -7.13 10.66 -25.12
C LYS A 36 -6.45 10.52 -26.47
N VAL A 37 -7.13 9.89 -27.42
CA VAL A 37 -6.64 9.65 -28.76
C VAL A 37 -7.25 10.65 -29.73
N LEU A 38 -6.43 11.12 -30.67
CA LEU A 38 -6.86 11.88 -31.83
C LEU A 38 -6.13 11.42 -33.10
N ALA A 39 -6.70 11.68 -34.27
CA ALA A 39 -6.08 11.34 -35.55
C ALA A 39 -6.49 12.30 -36.66
N ILE A 40 -5.63 12.46 -37.67
CA ILE A 40 -5.93 13.22 -38.88
C ILE A 40 -5.88 12.34 -40.13
N HIS A 41 -6.63 12.73 -41.14
CA HIS A 41 -6.60 12.11 -42.47
C HIS A 41 -5.53 12.79 -43.33
N ARG A 42 -4.52 12.03 -43.75
CA ARG A 42 -3.33 12.57 -44.42
C ARG A 42 -3.57 12.99 -45.88
N GLU A 43 -4.51 12.36 -46.56
CA GLU A 43 -4.87 12.69 -47.95
C GLU A 43 -6.01 13.70 -48.08
N ALA A 44 -6.53 14.22 -46.96
CA ALA A 44 -7.59 15.23 -47.05
C ALA A 44 -7.01 16.57 -47.53
N ALA A 45 -7.77 17.31 -48.34
CA ALA A 45 -7.39 18.66 -48.76
C ALA A 45 -7.39 19.67 -47.59
N GLU A 46 -8.10 19.35 -46.51
CA GLU A 46 -8.31 20.19 -45.34
C GLU A 46 -8.03 19.38 -44.07
N THR A 47 -7.45 20.03 -43.06
CA THR A 47 -7.16 19.37 -41.78
C THR A 47 -8.46 19.05 -41.05
N ARG A 48 -8.72 17.75 -40.89
CA ARG A 48 -9.84 17.23 -40.09
C ARG A 48 -9.33 16.26 -39.05
N ILE A 49 -9.71 16.49 -37.80
CA ILE A 49 -9.26 15.73 -36.64
C ILE A 49 -10.41 14.88 -36.11
N TRP A 50 -10.23 13.56 -36.06
CA TRP A 50 -11.03 12.67 -35.22
C TRP A 50 -10.53 12.72 -33.79
N PHE A 51 -11.43 12.79 -32.83
CA PHE A 51 -11.06 12.82 -31.41
C PHE A 51 -12.18 12.23 -30.55
N GLN A 52 -11.82 11.75 -29.36
CA GLN A 52 -12.79 11.28 -28.38
C GLN A 52 -13.50 12.48 -27.70
N PRO A 53 -14.73 12.32 -27.19
CA PRO A 53 -15.42 13.33 -26.38
C PRO A 53 -14.54 13.98 -25.30
N PRO A 54 -14.86 15.19 -24.82
CA PRO A 54 -16.12 15.94 -25.01
C PRO A 54 -16.20 16.74 -26.32
N SER A 55 -17.36 17.34 -26.61
CA SER A 55 -17.54 18.30 -27.71
C SER A 55 -16.81 19.61 -27.42
N PRO A 56 -16.14 20.23 -28.42
CA PRO A 56 -15.46 21.50 -28.23
C PRO A 56 -16.44 22.61 -27.91
N PRO A 57 -16.06 23.57 -27.04
CA PRO A 57 -16.76 24.85 -26.97
C PRO A 57 -16.60 25.60 -28.31
N THR A 58 -17.29 26.73 -28.46
CA THR A 58 -17.07 27.59 -29.63
C THR A 58 -15.63 28.10 -29.64
N LEU A 59 -14.81 27.55 -30.54
CA LEU A 59 -13.42 27.92 -30.73
C LEU A 59 -13.28 28.56 -32.11
N ASP A 60 -12.65 29.74 -32.17
CA ASP A 60 -12.41 30.43 -33.42
C ASP A 60 -11.58 29.57 -34.37
N GLY A 61 -12.06 29.39 -35.60
CA GLY A 61 -11.46 28.55 -36.63
C GLY A 61 -11.61 27.03 -36.47
N ILE A 62 -12.46 26.57 -35.54
CA ILE A 62 -12.80 25.16 -35.35
C ILE A 62 -14.27 24.92 -35.67
N ARG A 63 -14.54 24.03 -36.63
CA ARG A 63 -15.89 23.64 -37.02
C ARG A 63 -16.15 22.18 -36.69
N LEU A 64 -17.07 21.91 -35.77
CA LEU A 64 -17.55 20.55 -35.49
C LEU A 64 -18.38 20.02 -36.67
N MET A 65 -18.11 18.79 -37.09
CA MET A 65 -18.80 18.13 -38.20
C MET A 65 -19.97 17.27 -37.69
N ASP A 66 -21.09 17.30 -38.40
CA ASP A 66 -22.31 16.54 -38.05
C ASP A 66 -22.10 15.01 -38.11
N THR A 67 -21.15 14.55 -38.93
CA THR A 67 -20.80 13.14 -39.04
C THR A 67 -19.29 12.93 -38.92
N PRO A 68 -18.83 12.10 -37.95
CA PRO A 68 -17.41 11.87 -37.76
C PRO A 68 -16.78 11.05 -38.89
N SER A 69 -17.53 10.19 -39.58
CA SER A 69 -17.01 9.33 -40.65
C SER A 69 -15.72 8.61 -40.22
N ASN A 70 -15.83 7.88 -39.11
CA ASN A 70 -14.74 7.19 -38.41
C ASN A 70 -14.61 5.70 -38.78
N GLY A 71 -15.24 5.29 -39.90
CA GLY A 71 -15.18 3.92 -40.43
C GLY A 71 -13.86 3.53 -41.12
N ASN A 72 -12.88 4.44 -41.19
CA ASN A 72 -11.62 4.20 -41.90
C ASN A 72 -10.88 2.98 -41.34
N SER A 73 -10.52 2.02 -42.20
CA SER A 73 -9.82 0.77 -41.84
C SER A 73 -8.49 1.01 -41.11
N ASN A 74 -7.85 2.17 -41.33
CA ASN A 74 -6.60 2.58 -40.69
C ASN A 74 -6.77 3.16 -39.27
N ILE A 75 -8.00 3.45 -38.84
CA ILE A 75 -8.31 3.72 -37.42
C ILE A 75 -8.37 2.36 -36.72
N ASN A 76 -7.21 1.84 -36.35
CA ASN A 76 -7.04 0.51 -35.78
C ASN A 76 -5.92 0.50 -34.74
N GLY A 77 -5.74 -0.63 -34.05
CA GLY A 77 -4.79 -0.78 -32.95
C GLY A 77 -5.00 0.31 -31.88
N PRO A 78 -3.98 1.12 -31.54
CA PRO A 78 -4.10 2.16 -30.52
C PRO A 78 -5.09 3.29 -30.90
N LEU A 79 -5.52 3.37 -32.17
CA LEU A 79 -6.55 4.32 -32.61
C LEU A 79 -7.99 3.79 -32.50
N LEU A 80 -8.19 2.54 -32.07
CA LEU A 80 -9.52 1.93 -31.93
C LEU A 80 -10.55 2.73 -31.12
N PRO A 81 -10.18 3.51 -30.07
CA PRO A 81 -11.15 4.35 -29.37
C PRO A 81 -11.89 5.33 -30.29
N LEU A 82 -11.28 5.75 -31.40
CA LEU A 82 -11.89 6.60 -32.41
C LEU A 82 -12.90 5.89 -33.31
N ARG A 83 -13.12 4.57 -33.16
CA ARG A 83 -14.25 3.86 -33.79
C ARG A 83 -15.54 3.93 -32.98
N SER A 84 -15.50 4.49 -31.78
CA SER A 84 -16.69 4.67 -30.95
C SER A 84 -17.75 5.48 -31.69
N PRO A 85 -19.05 5.15 -31.57
CA PRO A 85 -20.14 6.00 -32.06
C PRO A 85 -20.12 7.43 -31.48
N ALA A 86 -19.49 7.62 -30.32
CA ALA A 86 -19.33 8.92 -29.68
C ALA A 86 -18.14 9.74 -30.23
N THR A 87 -17.40 9.22 -31.21
CA THR A 87 -16.25 9.93 -31.79
C THR A 87 -16.72 11.23 -32.44
N LEU A 88 -15.98 12.29 -32.21
CA LEU A 88 -16.25 13.59 -32.81
C LEU A 88 -15.23 13.89 -33.89
N ARG A 89 -15.59 14.79 -34.81
CA ARG A 89 -14.68 15.26 -35.86
C ARG A 89 -14.81 16.75 -36.05
N VAL A 90 -13.67 17.43 -36.06
CA VAL A 90 -13.60 18.86 -36.33
C VAL A 90 -12.78 19.12 -37.58
N GLU A 91 -13.11 20.22 -38.25
CA GLU A 91 -12.29 20.84 -39.28
C GLU A 91 -11.57 22.06 -38.70
N VAL A 92 -10.32 22.25 -39.13
CA VAL A 92 -9.42 23.28 -38.60
C VAL A 92 -8.95 24.19 -39.73
N ASP A 93 -9.18 25.50 -39.59
CA ASP A 93 -8.94 26.45 -40.68
C ASP A 93 -7.52 27.06 -40.71
N SER A 94 -6.79 27.03 -39.59
CA SER A 94 -5.49 27.69 -39.45
C SER A 94 -4.64 27.05 -38.35
N SER A 95 -3.32 27.28 -38.37
CA SER A 95 -2.40 26.77 -37.33
C SER A 95 -2.75 27.32 -35.95
N GLY A 96 -3.14 28.59 -35.86
CA GLY A 96 -3.62 29.17 -34.60
C GLY A 96 -4.92 28.53 -34.09
N ALA A 97 -5.82 28.09 -34.98
CA ALA A 97 -7.00 27.32 -34.58
C ALA A 97 -6.62 25.92 -34.07
N LEU A 98 -5.64 25.27 -34.72
CA LEU A 98 -5.10 23.99 -34.25
C LEU A 98 -4.50 24.11 -32.86
N ASP A 99 -3.69 25.13 -32.60
CA ASP A 99 -3.10 25.37 -31.28
C ASP A 99 -4.17 25.58 -30.21
N ARG A 100 -5.19 26.42 -30.47
CA ARG A 100 -6.32 26.59 -29.54
C ARG A 100 -7.08 25.30 -29.29
N PHE A 101 -7.30 24.50 -30.33
CA PHE A 101 -7.92 23.19 -30.18
C PHE A 101 -7.07 22.25 -29.31
N LEU A 102 -5.76 22.22 -29.51
CA LEU A 102 -4.84 21.40 -28.71
C LEU A 102 -4.71 21.91 -27.28
N ASP A 103 -4.68 23.22 -27.05
CA ASP A 103 -4.68 23.82 -25.71
C ASP A 103 -5.92 23.40 -24.92
N TRP A 104 -7.09 23.40 -25.56
CA TRP A 104 -8.33 22.93 -24.94
C TRP A 104 -8.38 21.41 -24.79
N TYR A 105 -7.97 20.66 -25.82
CA TYR A 105 -8.20 19.22 -25.89
C TYR A 105 -7.11 18.39 -25.18
N ALA A 106 -5.85 18.80 -25.34
CA ALA A 106 -4.65 18.14 -24.83
C ALA A 106 -3.99 18.91 -23.67
N GLY A 107 -4.33 20.20 -23.47
CA GLY A 107 -3.71 21.09 -22.50
C GLY A 107 -2.63 22.01 -23.13
N PRO A 108 -2.33 23.18 -22.52
CA PRO A 108 -1.31 24.10 -23.00
C PRO A 108 0.09 23.46 -23.00
N GLU A 109 0.99 23.98 -23.86
CA GLU A 109 2.42 23.64 -23.80
C GLU A 109 2.95 23.80 -22.37
N SER A 110 3.76 22.84 -21.95
CA SER A 110 4.23 22.59 -20.59
C SER A 110 4.51 23.86 -19.77
N THR A 111 3.50 24.31 -19.04
CA THR A 111 3.66 24.88 -17.70
C THR A 111 3.41 23.74 -16.71
N PRO A 112 4.10 23.71 -15.55
CA PRO A 112 3.79 22.71 -14.54
C PRO A 112 2.34 22.91 -14.12
N GLN A 113 1.44 22.08 -14.64
CA GLN A 113 0.10 22.00 -14.06
C GLN A 113 0.32 21.62 -12.59
N PRO A 114 -0.42 22.24 -11.66
CA PRO A 114 -0.37 21.82 -10.27
C PRO A 114 -0.56 20.30 -10.22
N ILE A 115 0.31 19.63 -9.48
CA ILE A 115 0.24 18.19 -9.26
C ILE A 115 -1.13 17.91 -8.61
N MET A 116 -2.12 17.56 -9.42
CA MET A 116 -3.46 17.25 -8.96
C MET A 116 -3.65 15.74 -9.09
N ALA A 117 -4.10 15.11 -8.00
CA ALA A 117 -4.62 13.76 -8.04
C ALA A 117 -5.73 13.67 -9.11
N ALA A 118 -5.85 12.51 -9.76
CA ALA A 118 -7.00 12.28 -10.64
C ALA A 118 -8.30 12.37 -9.81
N SER A 119 -9.36 12.88 -10.42
CA SER A 119 -10.67 12.97 -9.75
C SER A 119 -11.19 11.58 -9.41
N ILE A 120 -11.67 11.40 -8.18
CA ILE A 120 -12.26 10.16 -7.68
C ILE A 120 -13.69 10.46 -7.25
N ASP A 121 -14.67 9.77 -7.84
CA ASP A 121 -16.06 9.83 -7.39
C ASP A 121 -16.23 8.94 -6.14
N PRO A 122 -16.60 9.50 -4.97
CA PRO A 122 -16.79 8.73 -3.76
C PRO A 122 -17.86 7.62 -3.90
N SER A 123 -18.89 7.81 -4.74
CA SER A 123 -19.91 6.78 -4.94
C SER A 123 -19.37 5.60 -5.74
N ALA A 124 -18.71 5.88 -6.87
CA ALA A 124 -18.04 4.86 -7.67
C ALA A 124 -16.97 4.11 -6.86
N PHE A 125 -16.23 4.83 -6.01
CA PHE A 125 -15.26 4.21 -5.11
C PHE A 125 -15.92 3.22 -4.14
N ARG A 126 -17.05 3.59 -3.50
CA ARG A 126 -17.76 2.68 -2.58
C ARG A 126 -18.20 1.40 -3.28
N GLU A 127 -18.77 1.50 -4.48
CA GLU A 127 -19.18 0.34 -5.27
C GLU A 127 -17.99 -0.56 -5.63
N ALA A 128 -16.88 0.05 -6.06
CA ALA A 128 -15.65 -0.67 -6.38
C ALA A 128 -15.05 -1.37 -5.15
N LEU A 129 -15.09 -0.74 -3.96
CA LEU A 129 -14.60 -1.35 -2.73
C LEU A 129 -15.47 -2.54 -2.30
N VAL A 130 -16.79 -2.45 -2.43
CA VAL A 130 -17.70 -3.60 -2.17
C VAL A 130 -17.36 -4.75 -3.13
N ARG A 131 -17.16 -4.46 -4.42
CA ARG A 131 -16.73 -5.49 -5.39
C ARG A 131 -15.39 -6.10 -5.00
N PHE A 132 -14.42 -5.30 -4.58
CA PHE A 132 -13.14 -5.78 -4.09
C PHE A 132 -13.31 -6.73 -2.90
N GLN A 133 -14.10 -6.36 -1.88
CA GLN A 133 -14.36 -7.22 -0.71
C GLN A 133 -15.04 -8.54 -1.09
N ASN A 134 -15.99 -8.51 -2.03
CA ASN A 134 -16.64 -9.70 -2.55
C ASN A 134 -15.64 -10.61 -3.28
N LEU A 135 -14.75 -10.06 -4.10
CA LEU A 135 -13.71 -10.82 -4.80
C LEU A 135 -12.68 -11.42 -3.85
N VAL A 136 -12.25 -10.69 -2.81
CA VAL A 136 -11.37 -11.22 -1.76
C VAL A 136 -12.04 -12.41 -1.06
N THR A 137 -13.32 -12.27 -0.73
CA THR A 137 -14.11 -13.34 -0.08
C THR A 137 -14.29 -14.54 -0.99
N ALA A 138 -14.61 -14.33 -2.27
CA ALA A 138 -14.78 -15.41 -3.23
C ALA A 138 -13.47 -16.19 -3.47
N LYS A 139 -12.33 -15.47 -3.49
CA LYS A 139 -11.01 -16.07 -3.71
C LYS A 139 -10.48 -16.81 -2.49
N SER A 140 -10.60 -16.22 -1.30
CA SER A 140 -9.98 -16.77 -0.08
C SER A 140 -10.95 -17.55 0.81
N GLY A 141 -12.26 -17.40 0.62
CA GLY A 141 -13.28 -17.88 1.55
C GLY A 141 -13.43 -17.03 2.82
N HIS A 142 -12.68 -15.92 2.94
CA HIS A 142 -12.65 -15.07 4.13
C HIS A 142 -12.87 -13.59 3.78
N PRO A 143 -13.59 -12.83 4.63
CA PRO A 143 -13.81 -11.40 4.38
C PRO A 143 -12.51 -10.61 4.48
N PHE A 144 -12.48 -9.47 3.80
CA PHE A 144 -11.40 -8.49 3.94
C PHE A 144 -11.55 -7.73 5.27
N ASN A 145 -10.53 -7.82 6.14
CA ASN A 145 -10.48 -7.13 7.43
C ASN A 145 -9.37 -6.07 7.51
N GLY A 146 -8.51 -5.96 6.49
CA GLY A 146 -7.36 -5.06 6.49
C GLY A 146 -6.21 -5.55 5.60
N PHE A 147 -5.16 -4.74 5.53
CA PHE A 147 -4.00 -4.97 4.65
C PHE A 147 -2.89 -5.83 5.27
N HIS A 148 -2.95 -6.05 6.59
CA HIS A 148 -1.92 -6.76 7.36
C HIS A 148 -2.27 -8.23 7.63
N GLU A 149 -3.45 -8.69 7.20
CA GLU A 149 -3.91 -10.06 7.35
C GLU A 149 -4.65 -10.54 6.08
N GLY A 150 -5.04 -11.82 6.07
CA GLY A 150 -5.80 -12.44 5.00
C GLY A 150 -5.03 -12.58 3.69
N LEU A 151 -5.78 -12.71 2.59
CA LEU A 151 -5.26 -12.88 1.23
C LEU A 151 -4.38 -11.71 0.80
N VAL A 152 -4.79 -10.49 1.12
CA VAL A 152 -4.11 -9.25 0.73
C VAL A 152 -2.69 -9.24 1.29
N ALA A 153 -2.52 -9.57 2.56
CA ALA A 153 -1.21 -9.62 3.18
C ALA A 153 -0.33 -10.74 2.61
N VAL A 154 -0.88 -11.91 2.27
CA VAL A 154 -0.10 -12.98 1.61
C VAL A 154 0.50 -12.49 0.30
N TRP A 155 -0.28 -11.75 -0.49
CA TRP A 155 0.16 -11.30 -1.80
C TRP A 155 1.13 -10.11 -1.71
N GLU A 156 0.94 -9.20 -0.75
CA GLU A 156 1.50 -7.85 -0.85
C GLU A 156 2.40 -7.43 0.32
N SER A 157 2.40 -8.16 1.45
CA SER A 157 3.22 -7.83 2.63
C SER A 157 4.74 -7.98 2.42
N TYR A 158 5.18 -8.52 1.27
CA TYR A 158 6.59 -8.66 0.96
C TYR A 158 7.26 -7.34 0.59
N LYS A 159 6.52 -6.34 0.08
CA LYS A 159 7.11 -5.10 -0.46
C LYS A 159 7.93 -4.28 0.56
N PRO A 160 7.44 -4.03 1.80
CA PRO A 160 8.27 -3.35 2.81
C PRO A 160 9.54 -4.12 3.15
N ARG A 161 9.42 -5.45 3.33
CA ARG A 161 10.57 -6.33 3.62
C ARG A 161 11.59 -6.34 2.48
N LEU A 162 11.11 -6.33 1.24
CA LEU A 162 11.93 -6.22 0.04
C LEU A 162 12.67 -4.88 0.03
N ARG A 163 11.98 -3.77 0.31
CA ARG A 163 12.57 -2.44 0.38
C ARG A 163 13.65 -2.35 1.45
N ASP A 164 13.38 -2.82 2.66
CA ASP A 164 14.33 -2.76 3.77
C ASP A 164 15.61 -3.53 3.42
N HIS A 165 15.45 -4.69 2.78
CA HIS A 165 16.59 -5.46 2.29
C HIS A 165 17.35 -4.73 1.17
N ALA A 166 16.62 -4.17 0.20
CA ALA A 166 17.21 -3.41 -0.91
C ALA A 166 17.98 -2.17 -0.44
N ILE A 167 17.47 -1.43 0.56
CA ILE A 167 18.18 -0.30 1.16
C ILE A 167 19.48 -0.74 1.84
N GLY A 168 19.44 -1.90 2.52
CA GLY A 168 20.63 -2.51 3.10
C GLY A 168 21.70 -2.87 2.07
N LEU A 169 21.32 -3.21 0.84
CA LEU A 169 22.25 -3.44 -0.28
C LEU A 169 22.71 -2.13 -0.93
N LEU A 170 21.80 -1.15 -1.03
CA LEU A 170 22.06 0.14 -1.65
C LEU A 170 23.13 0.93 -0.88
N ARG A 171 23.13 0.85 0.46
CA ARG A 171 24.13 1.49 1.35
C ARG A 171 24.39 2.96 1.04
N ALA A 172 23.36 3.69 0.60
CA ALA A 172 23.50 5.05 0.08
C ALA A 172 24.13 6.03 1.07
N SER A 173 23.94 5.82 2.37
CA SER A 173 24.53 6.62 3.44
C SER A 173 26.07 6.62 3.45
N GLU A 174 26.69 5.58 2.88
CA GLU A 174 28.13 5.38 2.85
C GLU A 174 28.80 5.99 1.63
N TRP A 175 28.03 6.42 0.62
CA TRP A 175 28.59 6.99 -0.61
C TRP A 175 29.19 8.38 -0.38
N MET A 176 30.29 8.63 -1.09
CA MET A 176 31.01 9.89 -1.16
C MET A 176 30.94 10.47 -2.58
N GLU A 177 31.10 11.80 -2.72
CA GLU A 177 31.12 12.43 -4.05
C GLU A 177 32.23 11.88 -4.96
N GLY A 178 33.37 11.49 -4.36
CA GLY A 178 34.48 10.85 -5.08
C GLY A 178 34.14 9.47 -5.67
N ASP A 179 33.06 8.83 -5.24
CA ASP A 179 32.60 7.55 -5.78
C ASP A 179 31.89 7.72 -7.14
N ILE A 180 31.53 8.94 -7.54
CA ILE A 180 30.85 9.22 -8.80
C ILE A 180 31.78 8.96 -10.00
N GLY A 181 31.42 7.99 -10.83
CA GLY A 181 32.22 7.50 -11.96
C GLY A 181 33.08 6.28 -11.64
N SER A 182 33.21 5.89 -10.36
CA SER A 182 34.02 4.75 -9.92
C SER A 182 33.39 3.40 -10.27
N GLY A 183 32.06 3.32 -10.33
CA GLY A 183 31.29 2.08 -10.44
C GLY A 183 30.74 1.56 -9.12
N VAL A 184 31.18 2.08 -7.96
CA VAL A 184 30.71 1.63 -6.64
C VAL A 184 29.20 1.86 -6.47
N ILE A 185 28.71 3.06 -6.81
CA ILE A 185 27.30 3.43 -6.67
C ILE A 185 26.45 2.60 -7.64
N LEU A 186 26.95 2.42 -8.87
CA LEU A 186 26.26 1.63 -9.90
C LEU A 186 26.06 0.18 -9.44
N GLU A 187 27.09 -0.47 -8.88
CA GLU A 187 26.98 -1.84 -8.39
C GLU A 187 26.01 -1.95 -7.21
N CYS A 188 26.06 -1.03 -6.23
CA CYS A 188 25.10 -1.01 -5.13
C CYS A 188 23.64 -0.88 -5.62
N VAL A 189 23.40 -0.08 -6.66
CA VAL A 189 22.07 0.05 -7.27
C VAL A 189 21.65 -1.24 -7.98
N ILE A 190 22.56 -1.89 -8.71
CA ILE A 190 22.29 -3.17 -9.38
C ILE A 190 21.98 -4.26 -8.34
N ASP A 191 22.75 -4.34 -7.26
CA ASP A 191 22.53 -5.30 -6.17
C ASP A 191 21.17 -5.08 -5.48
N ALA A 192 20.79 -3.81 -5.28
CA ALA A 192 19.47 -3.47 -4.76
C ALA A 192 18.31 -3.80 -5.73
N ILE A 193 18.58 -4.05 -7.01
CA ILE A 193 17.58 -4.49 -8.00
C ILE A 193 17.56 -6.03 -8.10
N GLU A 194 18.71 -6.67 -8.23
CA GLU A 194 18.85 -8.12 -8.50
C GLU A 194 18.73 -8.98 -7.23
N ILE A 195 17.60 -8.85 -6.51
CA ILE A 195 17.35 -9.56 -5.25
C ILE A 195 16.70 -10.92 -5.51
N GLN A 196 17.41 -11.98 -5.14
CA GLN A 196 16.91 -13.36 -5.04
C GLN A 196 17.46 -14.02 -3.76
N ASP A 197 16.68 -13.99 -2.68
CA ASP A 197 17.03 -14.63 -1.39
C ASP A 197 16.04 -15.75 -1.07
N ASN A 198 16.47 -16.99 -1.36
CA ASN A 198 15.66 -18.18 -1.10
C ASN A 198 15.48 -18.46 0.40
N SER A 199 16.42 -18.04 1.25
CA SER A 199 16.35 -18.28 2.70
C SER A 199 15.24 -17.45 3.35
N ARG A 200 15.02 -16.25 2.83
CA ARG A 200 13.96 -15.32 3.28
C ARG A 200 12.69 -15.41 2.43
N ASN A 201 12.68 -16.28 1.42
CA ASN A 201 11.65 -16.37 0.39
C ASN A 201 11.32 -14.98 -0.20
N LEU A 202 12.36 -14.24 -0.59
CA LEU A 202 12.29 -12.84 -0.98
C LEU A 202 12.92 -12.66 -2.36
N THR A 203 12.10 -12.25 -3.33
CA THR A 203 12.53 -11.93 -4.70
C THR A 203 12.02 -10.54 -5.07
N ASN A 204 12.84 -9.74 -5.76
CA ASN A 204 12.35 -8.50 -6.35
C ASN A 204 11.47 -8.79 -7.57
N ASN A 205 10.16 -8.72 -7.37
CA ASN A 205 9.14 -8.88 -8.42
C ASN A 205 8.58 -7.52 -8.91
N LEU A 206 9.13 -6.39 -8.46
CA LEU A 206 8.69 -5.05 -8.84
C LEU A 206 9.35 -4.56 -10.13
N VAL A 207 10.50 -5.15 -10.48
CA VAL A 207 11.30 -4.83 -11.65
C VAL A 207 11.64 -6.12 -12.37
N PHE A 208 11.54 -6.13 -13.70
CA PHE A 208 11.90 -7.31 -14.49
C PHE A 208 13.42 -7.37 -14.72
N TRP A 209 14.15 -8.03 -13.81
CA TRP A 209 15.62 -8.03 -13.82
C TRP A 209 16.26 -9.37 -14.24
N GLN A 210 15.51 -10.48 -14.16
CA GLN A 210 16.05 -11.81 -14.44
C GLN A 210 16.39 -11.99 -15.93
N ASN A 211 17.43 -12.76 -16.25
CA ASN A 211 17.84 -13.01 -17.63
C ASN A 211 17.04 -14.12 -18.33
N ILE A 212 15.76 -14.31 -17.97
CA ILE A 212 14.95 -15.43 -18.49
C ILE A 212 14.53 -15.22 -19.96
N TYR A 213 14.41 -13.98 -20.41
CA TYR A 213 14.08 -13.62 -21.80
C TYR A 213 15.23 -12.89 -22.51
N GLY A 214 16.45 -13.05 -22.01
CA GLY A 214 17.64 -12.41 -22.57
C GLY A 214 17.87 -10.97 -22.10
N HIS A 215 19.10 -10.51 -22.31
CA HIS A 215 19.63 -9.26 -21.75
C HIS A 215 18.81 -8.01 -22.17
N ALA A 216 18.31 -7.99 -23.40
CA ALA A 216 17.53 -6.89 -23.96
C ALA A 216 16.19 -6.63 -23.23
N ASN A 217 15.65 -7.65 -22.56
CA ASN A 217 14.35 -7.57 -21.91
C ASN A 217 14.42 -7.12 -20.45
N ARG A 218 15.63 -7.05 -19.86
CA ARG A 218 15.82 -6.57 -18.49
C ARG A 218 15.49 -5.09 -18.38
N ASP A 219 14.69 -4.72 -17.38
CA ASP A 219 14.31 -3.32 -17.15
C ASP A 219 15.52 -2.45 -16.81
N HIS A 220 16.52 -2.99 -16.11
CA HIS A 220 17.75 -2.28 -15.73
C HIS A 220 18.93 -2.52 -16.69
N ARG A 221 18.67 -2.96 -17.93
CA ARG A 221 19.71 -3.24 -18.93
C ARG A 221 20.75 -2.13 -19.07
N GLU A 222 20.30 -0.87 -19.16
CA GLU A 222 21.21 0.28 -19.33
C GLU A 222 22.17 0.45 -18.15
N LEU A 223 21.78 0.03 -16.94
CA LEU A 223 22.68 0.03 -15.77
C LEU A 223 23.77 -1.02 -15.92
N LEU A 224 23.43 -2.21 -16.45
CA LEU A 224 24.41 -3.25 -16.74
C LEU A 224 25.38 -2.81 -17.84
N GLU A 225 24.87 -2.16 -18.89
CA GLU A 225 25.71 -1.63 -19.97
C GLU A 225 26.62 -0.49 -19.51
N ALA A 226 26.20 0.29 -18.51
CA ALA A 226 27.00 1.36 -17.93
C ALA A 226 28.31 0.86 -17.31
N ARG A 227 28.40 -0.42 -16.88
CA ARG A 227 29.66 -1.02 -16.40
C ARG A 227 30.82 -0.83 -17.38
N ALA A 228 30.53 -0.93 -18.68
CA ALA A 228 31.51 -0.80 -19.77
C ALA A 228 31.54 0.60 -20.42
N LYS A 229 30.68 1.54 -20.01
CA LYS A 229 30.53 2.86 -20.64
C LYS A 229 30.83 3.97 -19.61
N PRO A 230 32.09 4.44 -19.49
CA PRO A 230 32.51 5.36 -18.42
C PRO A 230 31.68 6.65 -18.32
N LYS A 231 31.31 7.25 -19.46
CA LYS A 231 30.48 8.47 -19.49
C LYS A 231 29.07 8.22 -18.94
N LEU A 232 28.44 7.14 -19.39
CA LEU A 232 27.10 6.74 -18.92
C LEU A 232 27.14 6.37 -17.43
N ARG A 233 28.17 5.66 -16.99
CA ARG A 233 28.39 5.30 -15.59
C ARG A 233 28.47 6.54 -14.70
N HIS A 234 29.36 7.47 -15.05
CA HIS A 234 29.53 8.70 -14.28
C HIS A 234 28.23 9.49 -14.17
N GLU A 235 27.48 9.60 -15.28
CA GLU A 235 26.20 10.31 -15.28
C GLU A 235 25.13 9.62 -14.42
N LEU A 236 24.97 8.30 -14.56
CA LEU A 236 24.02 7.52 -13.75
C LEU A 236 24.36 7.59 -12.26
N GLU A 237 25.63 7.41 -11.90
CA GLU A 237 26.08 7.49 -10.52
C GLU A 237 25.86 8.89 -9.92
N GLY A 238 26.08 9.95 -10.70
CA GLY A 238 25.76 11.31 -10.26
C GLY A 238 24.27 11.51 -9.98
N LEU A 239 23.39 10.94 -10.81
CA LEU A 239 21.94 10.99 -10.60
C LEU A 239 21.52 10.18 -9.37
N PHE A 240 22.08 8.99 -9.16
CA PHE A 240 21.79 8.17 -7.98
C PHE A 240 22.31 8.82 -6.70
N PHE A 241 23.53 9.36 -6.73
CA PHE A 241 24.07 10.13 -5.62
C PHE A 241 23.16 11.31 -5.28
N GLY A 242 22.75 12.09 -6.29
CA GLY A 242 21.79 13.18 -6.11
C GLY A 242 20.45 12.74 -5.52
N LEU A 243 19.90 11.61 -6.00
CA LEU A 243 18.60 11.08 -5.58
C LEU A 243 18.60 10.64 -4.10
N TYR A 244 19.65 9.93 -3.67
CA TYR A 244 19.70 9.31 -2.35
C TYR A 244 20.52 10.08 -1.31
N ARG A 245 21.43 10.98 -1.73
CA ARG A 245 22.33 11.74 -0.83
C ARG A 245 22.29 13.25 -1.07
N GLY A 246 22.36 13.68 -2.33
CA GLY A 246 22.64 15.08 -2.72
C GLY A 246 21.44 16.02 -2.76
N GLY A 247 20.22 15.58 -2.40
CA GLY A 247 19.03 16.43 -2.38
C GLY A 247 18.64 16.98 -3.75
N ALA A 248 18.93 16.25 -4.84
CA ALA A 248 18.61 16.67 -6.19
C ALA A 248 17.09 16.80 -6.41
N ASP A 249 16.70 17.67 -7.35
CA ASP A 249 15.31 17.83 -7.77
C ASP A 249 14.75 16.51 -8.32
N GLU A 250 13.74 15.97 -7.64
CA GLU A 250 13.18 14.65 -7.91
C GLU A 250 12.62 14.55 -9.33
N GLY A 251 11.98 15.59 -9.84
CA GLY A 251 11.39 15.59 -11.17
C GLY A 251 12.40 15.62 -12.30
N SER A 252 13.42 16.49 -12.15
CA SER A 252 14.54 16.57 -13.09
C SER A 252 15.35 15.27 -13.08
N THR A 253 15.63 14.71 -11.91
CA THR A 253 16.31 13.42 -11.77
C THR A 253 15.50 12.29 -12.38
N PHE A 254 14.19 12.22 -12.13
CA PHE A 254 13.32 11.19 -12.72
C PHE A 254 13.35 11.24 -14.25
N ASN A 255 13.15 12.42 -14.83
CA ASN A 255 13.12 12.58 -16.28
C ASN A 255 14.48 12.31 -16.91
N ARG A 256 15.59 12.69 -16.25
CA ARG A 256 16.92 12.36 -16.74
C ARG A 256 17.20 10.87 -16.70
N LEU A 257 16.87 10.20 -15.59
CA LEU A 257 16.98 8.73 -15.50
C LEU A 257 16.12 8.04 -16.57
N ARG A 258 14.89 8.50 -16.78
CA ARG A 258 13.99 8.00 -17.85
C ARG A 258 14.68 8.00 -19.22
N ASP A 259 15.35 9.09 -19.56
CA ASP A 259 16.00 9.26 -20.85
C ASP A 259 17.25 8.35 -20.99
N LEU A 260 17.93 8.07 -19.88
CA LEU A 260 19.11 7.20 -19.84
C LEU A 260 18.78 5.70 -19.74
N THR A 261 17.63 5.33 -19.18
CA THR A 261 17.27 3.93 -18.89
C THR A 261 16.15 3.38 -19.79
N GLY A 262 16.00 3.92 -21.01
CA GLY A 262 15.04 3.41 -22.00
C GLY A 262 13.57 3.52 -21.57
N ARG A 263 13.24 4.53 -20.75
CA ARG A 263 11.86 4.85 -20.31
C ARG A 263 11.15 3.72 -19.54
N LYS A 264 11.90 2.88 -18.83
CA LYS A 264 11.40 1.74 -18.06
C LYS A 264 10.68 2.19 -16.79
N TYR A 265 9.37 2.39 -16.88
CA TYR A 265 8.56 2.95 -15.78
C TYR A 265 8.65 2.14 -14.46
N PRO A 266 8.56 0.79 -14.47
CA PRO A 266 8.69 0.01 -13.24
C PRO A 266 10.05 0.20 -12.54
N LEU A 267 11.15 0.30 -13.30
CA LEU A 267 12.48 0.57 -12.77
C LEU A 267 12.53 1.93 -12.06
N LEU A 268 12.08 2.99 -12.72
CA LEU A 268 12.13 4.34 -12.14
C LEU A 268 11.27 4.44 -10.88
N ALA A 269 10.05 3.89 -10.93
CA ALA A 269 9.16 3.87 -9.78
C ALA A 269 9.74 3.05 -8.61
N TYR A 270 10.44 1.95 -8.90
CA TYR A 270 11.14 1.16 -7.88
C TYR A 270 12.27 1.96 -7.20
N LEU A 271 13.10 2.67 -7.96
CA LEU A 271 14.18 3.50 -7.41
C LEU A 271 13.62 4.59 -6.47
N PHE A 272 12.52 5.24 -6.85
CA PHE A 272 11.86 6.23 -6.00
C PHE A 272 11.15 5.60 -4.79
N PHE A 273 10.58 4.40 -4.94
CA PHE A 273 10.07 3.63 -3.80
C PHE A 273 11.16 3.29 -2.79
N LEU A 274 12.38 2.99 -3.22
CA LEU A 274 13.53 2.84 -2.32
C LEU A 274 13.85 4.15 -1.58
N LYS A 275 13.79 5.29 -2.27
CA LYS A 275 14.04 6.61 -1.67
C LYS A 275 13.06 6.89 -0.52
N ASP A 276 11.76 6.81 -0.77
CA ASP A 276 10.73 7.12 0.24
C ASP A 276 9.41 6.41 -0.05
N MET A 277 9.12 5.37 0.74
CA MET A 277 7.90 4.57 0.61
C MET A 277 6.65 5.32 1.10
N ASP A 278 6.76 6.43 1.81
CA ASP A 278 5.58 7.20 2.21
C ASP A 278 5.16 8.21 1.14
N ARG A 279 6.00 8.41 0.11
CA ARG A 279 5.76 9.36 -1.00
C ARG A 279 5.68 8.70 -2.37
N PHE A 280 6.41 7.62 -2.59
CA PHE A 280 6.62 7.03 -3.91
C PHE A 280 6.31 5.56 -3.94
N MET A 281 5.42 5.15 -4.83
CA MET A 281 4.98 3.77 -4.98
C MET A 281 5.55 3.12 -6.25
N PRO A 282 5.80 1.80 -6.24
CA PRO A 282 6.10 1.07 -7.46
C PRO A 282 4.89 1.08 -8.39
N ILE A 283 5.10 0.82 -9.68
CA ILE A 283 4.02 0.78 -10.67
C ILE A 283 4.22 -0.32 -11.71
N GLN A 284 3.14 -1.04 -11.99
CA GLN A 284 3.01 -1.88 -13.18
C GLN A 284 1.86 -1.32 -14.04
N PRO A 285 2.15 -0.59 -15.14
CA PRO A 285 1.14 0.22 -15.84
C PRO A 285 -0.15 -0.52 -16.22
N THR A 286 -0.04 -1.68 -16.86
CA THR A 286 -1.22 -2.50 -17.26
C THR A 286 -2.08 -2.93 -16.08
N GLY A 287 -1.47 -3.15 -14.91
CA GLY A 287 -2.17 -3.49 -13.69
C GLY A 287 -2.93 -2.29 -13.14
N PHE A 288 -2.24 -1.16 -13.00
CA PHE A 288 -2.82 0.04 -12.40
C PHE A 288 -3.89 0.69 -13.26
N ASP A 289 -3.71 0.76 -14.57
CA ASP A 289 -4.73 1.30 -15.48
C ASP A 289 -6.03 0.47 -15.41
N ARG A 290 -5.94 -0.85 -15.24
CA ARG A 290 -7.13 -1.71 -15.00
C ARG A 290 -7.82 -1.36 -13.69
N ALA A 291 -7.06 -1.15 -12.60
CA ALA A 291 -7.63 -0.79 -11.30
C ALA A 291 -8.31 0.57 -11.38
N PHE A 292 -7.65 1.58 -11.95
CA PHE A 292 -8.18 2.93 -12.10
C PHE A 292 -9.43 2.96 -12.96
N TRP A 293 -9.45 2.22 -14.07
CA TRP A 293 -10.65 2.08 -14.88
C TRP A 293 -11.83 1.50 -14.08
N ALA A 294 -11.59 0.46 -13.28
CA ALA A 294 -12.63 -0.14 -12.42
C ALA A 294 -13.08 0.77 -11.27
N LEU A 295 -12.30 1.80 -10.94
CA LEU A 295 -12.62 2.84 -9.96
C LEU A 295 -13.24 4.08 -10.61
N ASN A 296 -13.51 4.06 -11.92
CA ASN A 296 -13.90 5.24 -12.73
C ASN A 296 -12.90 6.41 -12.65
N ILE A 297 -11.62 6.10 -12.43
CA ILE A 297 -10.54 7.07 -12.46
C ILE A 297 -9.98 7.10 -13.89
N TYR A 298 -10.24 8.19 -14.60
CA TYR A 298 -9.76 8.37 -15.98
C TYR A 298 -8.33 8.91 -16.01
N PHE A 299 -7.38 8.02 -15.69
CA PHE A 299 -5.95 8.31 -15.69
C PHE A 299 -5.19 7.09 -16.21
N SER A 300 -4.25 7.32 -17.15
CA SER A 300 -3.47 6.24 -17.78
C SER A 300 -1.98 6.42 -17.50
N THR A 301 -1.32 5.29 -17.24
CA THR A 301 0.12 5.19 -16.95
C THR A 301 0.85 4.42 -18.05
N ILE A 302 0.11 3.70 -18.91
CA ILE A 302 0.66 3.00 -20.07
C ILE A 302 1.26 4.01 -21.07
N LEU A 303 2.53 3.80 -21.42
CA LEU A 303 3.29 4.66 -22.35
C LEU A 303 3.46 6.13 -21.89
N GLN A 304 3.08 6.46 -20.65
CA GLN A 304 3.14 7.82 -20.09
C GLN A 304 4.30 7.99 -19.08
N CYS A 305 5.43 7.31 -19.30
CA CYS A 305 6.56 7.34 -18.37
C CYS A 305 7.18 8.75 -18.28
N GLY A 306 7.03 9.40 -17.13
CA GLY A 306 7.55 10.75 -16.86
C GLY A 306 7.14 11.27 -15.48
N TRP A 307 7.84 12.28 -14.98
CA TRP A 307 7.63 12.80 -13.62
C TRP A 307 6.20 13.27 -13.35
N GLY A 308 5.61 14.02 -14.30
CA GLY A 308 4.24 14.53 -14.13
C GLY A 308 3.22 13.40 -13.94
N ASN A 309 3.26 12.39 -14.81
CA ASN A 309 2.41 11.20 -14.70
C ASN A 309 2.68 10.42 -13.40
N TYR A 310 3.95 10.24 -13.02
CA TYR A 310 4.31 9.51 -11.80
C TYR A 310 3.86 10.24 -10.53
N SER A 311 3.94 11.56 -10.53
CA SER A 311 3.46 12.40 -9.43
C SER A 311 1.93 12.34 -9.31
N THR A 312 1.21 12.43 -10.44
CA THR A 312 -0.25 12.25 -10.47
C THR A 312 -0.66 10.86 -10.01
N TYR A 313 0.08 9.82 -10.40
CA TYR A 313 -0.12 8.45 -9.92
C TYR A 313 -0.04 8.36 -8.39
N ASN A 314 1.07 8.83 -7.80
CA ASN A 314 1.25 8.82 -6.34
C ASN A 314 0.20 9.70 -5.63
N GLY A 315 -0.14 10.87 -6.19
CA GLY A 315 -1.20 11.74 -5.69
C GLY A 315 -2.58 11.08 -5.72
N THR A 316 -2.88 10.31 -6.77
CA THR A 316 -4.12 9.55 -6.89
C THR A 316 -4.20 8.44 -5.84
N LEU A 317 -3.10 7.72 -5.60
CA LEU A 317 -3.02 6.75 -4.49
C LEU A 317 -3.20 7.42 -3.13
N ALA A 318 -2.60 8.60 -2.92
CA ALA A 318 -2.77 9.36 -1.68
C ALA A 318 -4.23 9.77 -1.47
N ALA A 319 -4.93 10.20 -2.52
CA ALA A 319 -6.35 10.58 -2.46
C ALA A 319 -7.29 9.39 -2.18
N LEU A 320 -6.89 8.16 -2.49
CA LEU A 320 -7.65 6.95 -2.14
C LEU A 320 -7.61 6.63 -0.64
N ARG A 321 -6.56 7.03 0.09
CA ARG A 321 -6.38 6.71 1.52
C ARG A 321 -7.58 7.09 2.39
N PRO A 322 -8.06 8.35 2.42
CA PRO A 322 -9.21 8.73 3.24
C PRO A 322 -10.50 8.02 2.83
N LEU A 323 -10.67 7.72 1.53
CA LEU A 323 -11.84 6.99 1.04
C LEU A 323 -11.84 5.53 1.52
N ILE A 324 -10.67 4.87 1.50
CA ILE A 324 -10.47 3.53 2.04
C ILE A 324 -10.74 3.53 3.54
N GLU A 325 -10.17 4.47 4.31
CA GLU A 325 -10.38 4.58 5.76
C GLU A 325 -11.86 4.68 6.10
N GLN A 326 -12.56 5.63 5.46
CA GLN A 326 -13.98 5.87 5.72
C GLN A 326 -14.86 4.67 5.35
N THR A 327 -14.62 4.05 4.20
CA THR A 327 -15.53 3.03 3.66
C THR A 327 -15.24 1.65 4.23
N ALA A 328 -13.97 1.30 4.47
CA ALA A 328 -13.59 0.02 5.06
C ALA A 328 -13.60 0.03 6.60
N GLY A 329 -13.78 1.20 7.24
CA GLY A 329 -13.69 1.33 8.69
C GLY A 329 -12.28 1.07 9.23
N LEU A 330 -11.25 1.33 8.42
CA LEU A 330 -9.85 1.13 8.76
C LEU A 330 -9.26 2.43 9.32
N LYS A 331 -8.23 2.29 10.15
CA LYS A 331 -7.44 3.42 10.67
C LYS A 331 -6.02 3.35 10.11
N ASN A 332 -5.39 4.51 9.93
CA ASN A 332 -3.98 4.64 9.54
C ASN A 332 -3.66 3.96 8.20
N VAL A 333 -4.50 4.12 7.18
CA VAL A 333 -4.22 3.59 5.84
C VAL A 333 -3.03 4.35 5.26
N ARG A 334 -1.94 3.63 4.99
CA ARG A 334 -0.70 4.19 4.44
C ARG A 334 -0.78 4.25 2.91
N LEU A 335 0.17 4.96 2.29
CA LEU A 335 0.25 5.03 0.83
C LEU A 335 0.42 3.64 0.19
N ILE A 336 1.22 2.78 0.81
CA ILE A 336 1.40 1.38 0.36
C ILE A 336 0.11 0.56 0.46
N ASP A 337 -0.76 0.84 1.41
CA ASP A 337 -2.03 0.12 1.56
C ASP A 337 -2.99 0.50 0.41
N ALA A 338 -3.00 1.77 -0.01
CA ALA A 338 -3.73 2.23 -1.20
C ALA A 338 -3.15 1.63 -2.51
N HIS A 339 -1.81 1.57 -2.63
CA HIS A 339 -1.16 0.84 -3.73
C HIS A 339 -1.61 -0.64 -3.76
N THR A 340 -1.53 -1.30 -2.61
CA THR A 340 -1.89 -2.72 -2.45
C THR A 340 -3.35 -2.98 -2.80
N PHE A 341 -4.27 -2.10 -2.39
CA PHE A 341 -5.66 -2.15 -2.82
C PHE A 341 -5.78 -2.18 -4.35
N CYS A 342 -5.20 -1.20 -5.04
CA CYS A 342 -5.27 -1.15 -6.51
C CYS A 342 -4.64 -2.37 -7.18
N TRP A 343 -3.47 -2.81 -6.70
CA TRP A 343 -2.78 -3.96 -7.29
C TRP A 343 -3.59 -5.25 -7.13
N VAL A 344 -4.07 -5.55 -5.91
CA VAL A 344 -4.87 -6.75 -5.63
C VAL A 344 -6.20 -6.67 -6.38
N PHE A 345 -6.84 -5.51 -6.40
CA PHE A 345 -8.12 -5.34 -7.11
C PHE A 345 -7.96 -5.62 -8.61
N SER A 346 -6.92 -5.07 -9.24
CA SER A 346 -6.61 -5.36 -10.65
C SER A 346 -6.33 -6.84 -10.91
N LYS A 347 -5.62 -7.52 -10.01
CA LYS A 347 -5.39 -8.97 -10.12
C LYS A 347 -6.69 -9.76 -9.98
N LEU A 348 -7.54 -9.42 -9.02
CA LEU A 348 -8.81 -10.09 -8.80
C LEU A 348 -9.78 -9.87 -9.98
N ILE A 349 -9.86 -8.65 -10.53
CA ILE A 349 -10.65 -8.38 -11.75
C ILE A 349 -10.14 -9.22 -12.93
N LYS A 350 -8.81 -9.33 -13.08
CA LYS A 350 -8.23 -10.18 -14.12
C LYS A 350 -8.64 -11.63 -13.93
N LEU A 351 -8.49 -12.19 -12.72
CA LEU A 351 -8.91 -13.55 -12.41
C LEU A 351 -10.41 -13.75 -12.64
N GLU A 352 -11.23 -12.74 -12.34
CA GLU A 352 -12.69 -12.79 -12.53
C GLU A 352 -13.01 -12.93 -14.01
N SER A 353 -12.38 -12.11 -14.85
CA SER A 353 -12.53 -12.18 -16.30
C SER A 353 -12.04 -13.51 -16.90
N GLU A 354 -11.11 -14.19 -16.22
CA GLU A 354 -10.57 -15.50 -16.60
C GLU A 354 -11.36 -16.66 -15.96
N GLY A 355 -12.47 -16.39 -15.26
CA GLY A 355 -13.29 -17.41 -14.59
C GLY A 355 -12.57 -18.14 -13.45
N SER A 356 -11.50 -17.56 -12.91
CA SER A 356 -10.54 -18.21 -12.00
C SER A 356 -10.56 -17.64 -10.57
N VAL A 357 -11.61 -16.91 -10.19
CA VAL A 357 -11.76 -16.34 -8.83
C VAL A 357 -12.21 -17.38 -7.82
N SER A 358 -13.08 -18.31 -8.21
CA SER A 358 -13.57 -19.36 -7.31
C SER A 358 -12.46 -20.35 -6.95
N LYS A 359 -12.53 -20.92 -5.73
CA LYS A 359 -11.65 -21.99 -5.27
C LYS A 359 -11.45 -23.04 -6.36
N ALA A 360 -10.20 -23.28 -6.74
CA ALA A 360 -9.86 -24.52 -7.42
C ALA A 360 -10.31 -25.66 -6.50
N THR A 361 -11.03 -26.64 -7.05
CA THR A 361 -11.57 -27.85 -6.42
C THR A 361 -10.48 -28.81 -5.90
N SER A 362 -9.30 -28.30 -5.58
CA SER A 362 -8.07 -29.07 -5.33
C SER A 362 -7.26 -28.49 -4.16
N GLY A 363 -7.76 -28.67 -2.93
CA GLY A 363 -6.98 -28.97 -1.71
C GLY A 363 -5.78 -28.12 -1.26
N ARG A 364 -5.34 -27.09 -2.00
CA ARG A 364 -4.31 -26.14 -1.58
C ARG A 364 -4.97 -24.78 -1.45
N ASP A 365 -5.19 -24.41 -0.18
CA ASP A 365 -5.55 -23.05 0.18
C ASP A 365 -4.41 -22.12 -0.27
N ASP A 366 -4.72 -20.94 -0.82
CA ASP A 366 -3.70 -19.95 -1.28
C ASP A 366 -2.86 -19.38 -0.12
N GLY A 367 -3.04 -19.94 1.09
CA GLY A 367 -2.51 -19.43 2.34
C GLY A 367 -3.25 -18.17 2.78
N ARG A 368 -3.27 -17.92 4.08
CA ARG A 368 -3.72 -16.65 4.64
C ARG A 368 -2.88 -16.30 5.86
N ILE A 369 -2.56 -15.02 6.00
CA ILE A 369 -1.95 -14.52 7.23
C ILE A 369 -3.07 -14.32 8.24
N LEU A 370 -3.01 -15.03 9.37
CA LEU A 370 -4.02 -14.94 10.41
C LEU A 370 -3.88 -13.62 11.17
N GLY A 371 -4.99 -12.89 11.30
CA GLY A 371 -5.09 -11.72 12.16
C GLY A 371 -4.95 -12.06 13.64
N GLY A 372 -4.67 -11.05 14.48
CA GLY A 372 -4.57 -11.24 15.94
C GLY A 372 -5.84 -11.85 16.55
N ARG A 373 -7.00 -11.32 16.18
CA ARG A 373 -8.31 -11.84 16.62
C ARG A 373 -8.52 -13.29 16.22
N GLU A 374 -8.19 -13.63 14.97
CA GLU A 374 -8.40 -14.97 14.45
C GLU A 374 -7.44 -15.99 15.05
N ARG A 375 -6.19 -15.57 15.28
CA ARG A 375 -5.22 -16.35 16.04
C ARG A 375 -5.74 -16.64 17.45
N SER A 376 -6.29 -15.66 18.15
CA SER A 376 -6.91 -15.87 19.47
C SER A 376 -8.11 -16.81 19.41
N ILE A 377 -8.94 -16.74 18.37
CA ILE A 377 -10.06 -17.70 18.18
C ILE A 377 -9.52 -19.13 18.04
N ILE A 378 -8.47 -19.32 17.24
CA ILE A 378 -7.84 -20.63 17.05
C ILE A 378 -7.19 -21.12 18.35
N GLU A 379 -6.46 -20.26 19.06
CA GLU A 379 -5.83 -20.59 20.35
C GLU A 379 -6.88 -20.97 21.40
N MET A 380 -7.99 -20.22 21.50
CA MET A 380 -9.12 -20.55 22.38
C MET A 380 -9.75 -21.89 21.99
N ARG A 381 -10.00 -22.16 20.71
CA ARG A 381 -10.52 -23.44 20.23
C ARG A 381 -9.58 -24.59 20.59
N LEU A 382 -8.29 -24.46 20.31
CA LEU A 382 -7.28 -25.46 20.64
C LEU A 382 -7.18 -25.69 22.15
N SER A 383 -7.29 -24.64 22.96
CA SER A 383 -7.36 -24.75 24.42
C SER A 383 -8.57 -25.57 24.84
N VAL A 384 -9.76 -25.29 24.31
CA VAL A 384 -10.99 -26.06 24.60
C VAL A 384 -10.85 -27.52 24.16
N GLU A 385 -10.40 -27.76 22.93
CA GLU A 385 -10.17 -29.11 22.40
C GLU A 385 -9.18 -29.89 23.27
N ASN A 386 -8.11 -29.23 23.74
CA ASN A 386 -7.13 -29.84 24.63
C ASN A 386 -7.72 -30.10 26.03
N THR A 387 -8.48 -29.16 26.59
CA THR A 387 -9.18 -29.37 27.87
C THR A 387 -10.16 -30.53 27.78
N VAL A 388 -10.99 -30.61 26.73
CA VAL A 388 -11.94 -31.72 26.51
C VAL A 388 -11.21 -33.06 26.37
N ARG A 389 -10.11 -33.09 25.59
CA ARG A 389 -9.31 -34.30 25.40
C ARG A 389 -8.70 -34.81 26.71
N ASN A 390 -8.28 -33.90 27.59
CA ASN A 390 -7.61 -34.22 28.85
C ASN A 390 -8.58 -34.36 30.04
N ALA A 391 -9.84 -33.90 29.91
CA ALA A 391 -10.89 -34.06 30.92
C ALA A 391 -11.56 -35.44 30.85
N ASN A 392 -10.75 -36.50 30.89
CA ASN A 392 -11.16 -37.90 30.79
C ASN A 392 -11.40 -38.57 32.16
N GLY A 393 -11.56 -37.78 33.23
CA GLY A 393 -11.78 -38.29 34.59
C GLY A 393 -10.52 -38.68 35.36
N GLN A 394 -9.33 -38.33 34.87
CA GLN A 394 -8.07 -38.58 35.59
C GLN A 394 -7.96 -37.79 36.91
N GLU A 395 -7.51 -38.47 37.96
CA GLU A 395 -7.11 -37.81 39.21
C GLU A 395 -5.72 -37.18 39.06
N VAL A 396 -5.66 -35.85 39.14
CA VAL A 396 -4.39 -35.09 39.08
C VAL A 396 -3.87 -34.90 40.51
N LYS A 397 -2.75 -35.55 40.85
CA LYS A 397 -2.02 -35.27 42.10
C LYS A 397 -1.41 -33.87 42.02
N ARG A 398 -1.98 -32.91 42.76
CA ARG A 398 -1.46 -31.53 42.84
C ARG A 398 -0.37 -31.46 43.91
N THR A 399 0.83 -31.00 43.54
CA THR A 399 1.87 -30.63 44.51
C THR A 399 1.44 -29.35 45.23
N VAL A 400 1.26 -29.44 46.54
CA VAL A 400 1.00 -28.28 47.40
C VAL A 400 2.32 -27.57 47.68
N LYS A 401 2.42 -26.28 47.34
CA LYS A 401 3.62 -25.46 47.63
C LYS A 401 3.90 -25.47 49.14
N ASN A 402 5.16 -25.66 49.54
CA ASN A 402 5.56 -25.51 50.95
C ASN A 402 5.36 -24.04 51.37
N LYS A 403 4.54 -23.81 52.39
CA LYS A 403 4.23 -22.49 52.94
C LYS A 403 4.60 -22.47 54.41
N GLU A 404 5.74 -21.89 54.73
CA GLU A 404 6.19 -21.70 56.10
C GLU A 404 5.65 -20.38 56.67
N LEU A 405 5.32 -20.39 57.96
CA LEU A 405 5.10 -19.19 58.74
C LEU A 405 6.41 -18.86 59.45
N ARG A 406 7.08 -17.78 59.04
CA ARG A 406 8.41 -17.39 59.54
C ARG A 406 8.32 -16.33 60.64
N MET A 407 7.32 -16.46 61.49
CA MET A 407 7.07 -15.63 62.67
C MET A 407 6.17 -16.39 63.65
N THR A 408 6.13 -15.97 64.90
CA THR A 408 5.20 -16.53 65.88
C THR A 408 3.75 -16.08 65.60
N THR A 409 2.77 -16.81 66.14
CA THR A 409 1.36 -16.44 66.03
C THR A 409 1.07 -15.04 66.60
N VAL A 410 1.74 -14.67 67.70
CA VAL A 410 1.59 -13.36 68.34
C VAL A 410 2.18 -12.24 67.48
N GLU A 411 3.32 -12.49 66.83
CA GLU A 411 3.92 -11.55 65.88
C GLU A 411 3.05 -11.39 64.64
N LEU A 412 2.45 -12.49 64.14
CA LEU A 412 1.53 -12.45 63.01
C LEU A 412 0.28 -11.63 63.33
N GLU A 413 -0.35 -11.85 64.49
CA GLU A 413 -1.53 -11.08 64.91
C GLU A 413 -1.21 -9.58 65.04
N ARG A 414 -0.08 -9.24 65.66
CA ARG A 414 0.39 -7.84 65.76
C ARG A 414 0.66 -7.24 64.38
N LEU A 415 1.28 -7.99 63.48
CA LEU A 415 1.55 -7.55 62.11
C LEU A 415 0.24 -7.30 61.36
N ILE A 416 -0.74 -8.21 61.42
CA ILE A 416 -2.05 -8.04 60.78
C ILE A 416 -2.75 -6.80 61.33
N GLY A 417 -2.76 -6.59 62.65
CA GLY A 417 -3.31 -5.39 63.27
C GLY A 417 -2.64 -4.12 62.75
N SER A 418 -1.30 -4.09 62.73
CA SER A 418 -0.54 -2.95 62.21
C SER A 418 -0.81 -2.68 60.72
N LEU A 419 -1.01 -3.72 59.91
CA LEU A 419 -1.35 -3.57 58.50
C LEU A 419 -2.76 -3.02 58.31
N LEU A 420 -3.74 -3.48 59.11
CA LEU A 420 -5.10 -2.92 59.09
C LEU A 420 -5.11 -1.43 59.44
N ASP A 421 -4.34 -1.03 60.47
CA ASP A 421 -4.21 0.36 60.88
C ASP A 421 -3.52 1.20 59.80
N LEU A 422 -2.37 0.75 59.28
CA LEU A 422 -1.62 1.44 58.21
C LEU A 422 -2.43 1.58 56.92
N GLN A 423 -3.30 0.61 56.62
CA GLN A 423 -4.17 0.62 55.46
C GLN A 423 -5.52 1.30 55.72
N GLU A 424 -5.74 1.91 56.89
CA GLU A 424 -6.98 2.58 57.28
C GLU A 424 -8.22 1.68 57.12
N ASN A 425 -8.09 0.39 57.42
CA ASN A 425 -9.14 -0.63 57.24
C ASN A 425 -9.67 -0.72 55.80
N ARG A 426 -8.78 -0.51 54.82
CA ARG A 426 -9.07 -0.68 53.38
C ARG A 426 -8.19 -1.75 52.75
N CYS A 427 -8.72 -2.37 51.70
CA CYS A 427 -8.00 -3.33 50.89
C CYS A 427 -6.76 -2.70 50.23
N ALA A 428 -5.59 -3.31 50.41
CA ALA A 428 -4.33 -2.80 49.87
C ALA A 428 -4.29 -2.70 48.32
N LEU A 429 -5.06 -3.55 47.63
CA LEU A 429 -5.09 -3.61 46.16
C LEU A 429 -6.24 -2.81 45.55
N SER A 430 -7.41 -2.81 46.21
CA SER A 430 -8.62 -2.21 45.65
C SER A 430 -9.00 -0.89 46.33
N GLY A 431 -8.55 -0.61 47.55
CA GLY A 431 -8.95 0.56 48.34
C GLY A 431 -10.38 0.49 48.92
N ILE A 432 -11.09 -0.61 48.70
CA ILE A 432 -12.44 -0.85 49.24
C ILE A 432 -12.34 -1.03 50.76
N SER A 433 -13.25 -0.42 51.50
CA SER A 433 -13.34 -0.58 52.96
C SER A 433 -13.71 -2.02 53.34
N PHE A 434 -13.07 -2.54 54.38
CA PHE A 434 -13.39 -3.87 54.88
C PHE A 434 -14.74 -3.91 55.59
N HIS A 435 -15.42 -5.05 55.45
CA HIS A 435 -16.40 -5.47 56.43
C HIS A 435 -15.70 -6.36 57.46
N PHE A 436 -15.87 -6.08 58.75
CA PHE A 436 -15.36 -6.97 59.79
C PHE A 436 -16.39 -8.02 60.14
N SER A 437 -15.93 -9.17 60.64
CA SER A 437 -16.80 -10.32 60.93
C SER A 437 -17.97 -9.92 61.83
N GLY A 438 -19.18 -10.13 61.33
CA GLY A 438 -20.43 -9.82 62.03
C GLY A 438 -21.63 -10.35 61.25
N PRO A 439 -22.83 -10.34 61.85
CA PRO A 439 -24.05 -10.90 61.24
C PRO A 439 -24.44 -10.29 59.89
N GLU A 440 -24.06 -9.03 59.65
CA GLU A 440 -24.40 -8.26 58.45
C GLU A 440 -23.21 -8.10 57.48
N ALA A 441 -22.08 -8.75 57.77
CA ALA A 441 -20.86 -8.59 56.98
C ALA A 441 -20.94 -9.35 55.65
N ASP A 442 -20.82 -8.64 54.53
CA ASP A 442 -20.58 -9.29 53.23
C ASP A 442 -19.25 -10.08 53.26
N ARG A 443 -19.37 -11.40 53.07
CA ARG A 443 -18.26 -12.34 53.06
C ARG A 443 -17.16 -11.97 52.06
N ASN A 444 -17.53 -11.41 50.91
CA ASN A 444 -16.54 -11.02 49.89
C ASN A 444 -15.67 -9.86 50.35
N LEU A 445 -16.20 -8.97 51.18
CA LEU A 445 -15.54 -7.76 51.69
C LEU A 445 -14.82 -7.96 53.02
N LEU A 446 -14.85 -9.18 53.57
CA LEU A 446 -14.05 -9.53 54.74
C LEU A 446 -12.56 -9.38 54.46
N PRO A 447 -11.75 -8.95 55.44
CA PRO A 447 -10.31 -8.93 55.31
C PRO A 447 -9.76 -10.35 55.15
N SER A 448 -8.73 -10.46 54.30
CA SER A 448 -8.02 -11.69 53.96
C SER A 448 -6.54 -11.36 53.87
N LEU A 449 -5.70 -12.24 54.40
CA LEU A 449 -4.26 -12.07 54.35
C LEU A 449 -3.73 -12.59 53.01
N ASP A 450 -3.12 -11.71 52.23
CA ASP A 450 -2.51 -12.03 50.93
C ASP A 450 -0.99 -11.90 51.00
N ARG A 451 -0.31 -12.73 50.18
CA ARG A 451 1.14 -12.65 49.99
C ARG A 451 1.40 -11.83 48.73
N ILE A 452 2.18 -10.76 48.87
CA ILE A 452 2.53 -9.88 47.74
C ILE A 452 3.24 -10.72 46.66
N ASP A 453 4.25 -11.50 47.06
CA ASP A 453 4.82 -12.59 46.28
C ASP A 453 4.18 -13.94 46.66
N SER A 454 3.34 -14.46 45.77
CA SER A 454 2.67 -15.76 45.90
C SER A 454 3.63 -16.96 45.88
N GLY A 455 4.86 -16.78 45.39
CA GLY A 455 5.97 -17.74 45.44
C GLY A 455 6.69 -17.78 46.80
N GLY A 456 6.61 -16.71 47.59
CA GLY A 456 7.25 -16.58 48.90
C GLY A 456 6.45 -17.16 50.08
N HIS A 457 6.98 -16.97 51.29
CA HIS A 457 6.41 -17.46 52.55
C HIS A 457 5.58 -16.39 53.29
N TYR A 458 4.94 -16.78 54.40
CA TYR A 458 4.30 -15.81 55.29
C TYR A 458 5.36 -15.21 56.21
N GLU A 459 5.88 -14.06 55.80
CA GLU A 459 6.97 -13.35 56.47
C GLU A 459 6.77 -11.83 56.43
N VAL A 460 7.45 -11.11 57.33
CA VAL A 460 7.36 -9.65 57.40
C VAL A 460 7.84 -9.04 56.07
N GLY A 461 7.08 -8.09 55.54
CA GLY A 461 7.39 -7.43 54.25
C GLY A 461 6.80 -8.12 53.02
N ASN A 462 6.28 -9.36 53.14
CA ASN A 462 5.61 -10.06 52.04
C ASN A 462 4.08 -10.20 52.24
N LEU A 463 3.51 -9.49 53.22
CA LEU A 463 2.10 -9.62 53.59
C LEU A 463 1.35 -8.29 53.46
N GLN A 464 0.10 -8.39 53.00
CA GLN A 464 -0.84 -7.28 52.91
C GLN A 464 -2.25 -7.77 53.21
N VAL A 465 -3.14 -6.88 53.65
CA VAL A 465 -4.55 -7.23 53.90
C VAL A 465 -5.40 -6.77 52.72
N VAL A 466 -6.19 -7.69 52.16
CA VAL A 466 -7.04 -7.46 50.99
C VAL A 466 -8.45 -8.01 51.22
N CYS A 467 -9.45 -7.62 50.43
CA CYS A 467 -10.77 -8.24 50.50
C CYS A 467 -10.70 -9.71 50.05
N GLN A 468 -11.52 -10.59 50.61
CA GLN A 468 -11.55 -12.03 50.23
C GLN A 468 -11.72 -12.25 48.72
N PHE A 469 -12.63 -11.53 48.07
CA PHE A 469 -12.83 -11.68 46.62
C PHE A 469 -11.61 -11.22 45.81
N ILE A 470 -10.89 -10.20 46.30
CA ILE A 470 -9.67 -9.68 45.66
C ILE A 470 -8.53 -10.70 45.80
N ASN A 471 -8.37 -11.33 46.96
CA ASN A 471 -7.39 -12.40 47.16
C ASN A 471 -7.69 -13.59 46.21
N PHE A 472 -8.96 -13.92 46.05
CA PHE A 472 -9.40 -14.96 45.11
C PHE A 472 -9.09 -14.60 43.65
N TRP A 473 -9.35 -13.35 43.22
CA TRP A 473 -9.06 -12.89 41.86
C TRP A 473 -7.57 -12.81 41.57
N LYS A 474 -6.76 -12.34 42.53
CA LYS A 474 -5.30 -12.29 42.40
C LYS A 474 -4.72 -13.69 42.29
N SER A 475 -5.21 -14.65 43.09
CA SER A 475 -4.71 -16.03 43.11
C SER A 475 -3.18 -16.08 43.26
N ASP A 476 -2.45 -16.60 42.27
CA ASP A 476 -1.00 -16.64 42.22
C ASP A 476 -0.38 -15.63 41.24
N SER A 477 -1.19 -14.71 40.71
CA SER A 477 -0.74 -13.62 39.84
C SER A 477 0.19 -12.67 40.58
N ASN A 478 1.07 -12.01 39.82
CA ASN A 478 1.95 -10.96 40.33
C ASN A 478 1.14 -9.73 40.78
N ASP A 479 1.52 -9.14 41.92
CA ASP A 479 0.81 -8.02 42.55
C ASP A 479 0.71 -6.77 41.66
N LEU A 480 1.82 -6.38 41.01
CA LEU A 480 1.89 -5.18 40.17
C LEU A 480 1.01 -5.34 38.92
N GLU A 481 1.08 -6.50 38.28
CA GLU A 481 0.25 -6.78 37.11
C GLU A 481 -1.24 -6.85 37.46
N PHE A 482 -1.59 -7.41 38.63
CA PHE A 482 -2.97 -7.42 39.10
C PHE A 482 -3.50 -6.01 39.35
N ARG A 483 -2.70 -5.11 39.96
CA ARG A 483 -3.08 -3.69 40.15
C ARG A 483 -3.36 -3.00 38.81
N ARG A 484 -2.49 -3.20 37.81
CA ARG A 484 -2.66 -2.66 36.45
C ARG A 484 -3.98 -3.14 35.82
N LEU A 485 -4.24 -4.45 35.84
CA LEU A 485 -5.48 -5.03 35.33
C LEU A 485 -6.73 -4.52 36.07
N LEU A 486 -6.65 -4.32 37.38
CA LEU A 486 -7.73 -3.74 38.18
C LEU A 486 -7.98 -2.26 37.81
N GLY A 487 -6.93 -1.51 37.47
CA GLY A 487 -7.00 -0.14 36.94
C GLY A 487 -7.78 -0.07 35.63
N LEU A 488 -7.54 -1.00 34.70
CA LEU A 488 -8.33 -1.13 33.46
C LEU A 488 -9.81 -1.38 33.74
N VAL A 489 -10.15 -2.29 34.68
CA VAL A 489 -11.54 -2.58 35.07
C VAL A 489 -12.25 -1.35 35.64
N ARG A 490 -11.51 -0.44 36.28
CA ARG A 490 -12.03 0.80 36.88
C ARG A 490 -12.11 1.97 35.91
N GLY A 491 -11.62 1.82 34.68
CA GLY A 491 -11.49 2.93 33.73
C GLY A 491 -10.46 3.99 34.13
N GLN A 492 -9.48 3.62 34.96
CA GLN A 492 -8.40 4.52 35.42
C GLN A 492 -7.16 4.47 34.52
N GLU A 493 -7.06 3.46 33.67
CA GLU A 493 -6.02 3.29 32.65
C GLU A 493 -6.68 3.10 31.28
N GLU A 494 -6.15 3.71 30.22
CA GLU A 494 -6.62 3.47 28.85
C GLU A 494 -6.05 2.15 28.31
N VAL A 495 -6.88 1.40 27.58
CA VAL A 495 -6.42 0.23 26.83
C VAL A 495 -5.59 0.76 25.65
N ALA A 496 -4.26 0.60 25.74
CA ALA A 496 -3.33 0.98 24.67
C ALA A 496 -3.57 0.22 23.36
#